data_AF-A0A139C7F5-F1
#
_entry.id   AF-A0A139C7F5-F1
#
_cell.length_a   1.000
_cell.length_b   1.000
_cell.length_c   1.000
_cell.angle_alpha   90.00
_cell.angle_beta   90.00
_cell.angle_gamma   90.00
#
_symmetry.space_group_name_H-M   'P 1'
#
loop_
_entity.id
_entity.type
_entity.pdbx_description
1 polymer ?
#
loop_
_entity_poly.entity_id
_entity_poly.type
_entity_poly.pdbx_seq_one_letter_code
_entity_poly.pdbx_strand_id
1 'polypeptide(L)' 'IDIAIYAPEISSLELNLLRDELEQLNIIYKIDVVDFYNINKQGLIENIKEEGKIIYEKADYRSQITDYSDQVSEN' A
#
# COMPACT_ATOMS: atom_id res chain seq x y z
N ILE A 1 -13.05 8.14 3.97
CA ILE A 1 -11.98 7.19 4.34
C ILE A 1 -10.87 7.42 3.36
N ASP A 2 -9.66 7.70 3.82
CA ASP A 2 -8.54 8.06 2.96
C ASP A 2 -7.52 6.92 3.00
N ILE A 3 -7.15 6.40 1.82
CA ILE A 3 -6.25 5.25 1.67
C ILE A 3 -5.07 5.67 0.81
N ALA A 4 -3.86 5.54 1.36
CA ALA A 4 -2.63 5.68 0.61
C ALA A 4 -2.17 4.30 0.13
N ILE A 5 -1.90 4.17 -1.16
CA ILE A 5 -1.39 2.94 -1.78
C ILE A 5 0.11 3.08 -2.00
N TYR A 6 0.85 2.10 -1.52
CA TYR A 6 2.27 1.94 -1.76
C TYR A 6 2.47 0.88 -2.85
N ALA A 7 2.43 1.32 -4.11
CA ALA A 7 2.67 0.45 -5.26
C ALA A 7 3.56 1.17 -6.29
N PRO A 8 4.90 0.96 -6.27
CA PRO A 8 5.84 1.76 -7.07
C PRO A 8 5.66 1.59 -8.59
N GLU A 9 4.97 0.53 -9.03
CA GLU A 9 4.75 0.20 -10.44
C GLU A 9 3.29 0.35 -10.88
N ILE A 10 2.40 0.90 -10.05
CA ILE A 10 0.99 1.03 -10.43
C ILE A 10 0.82 2.08 -11.53
N SER A 11 0.13 1.71 -12.61
CA SER A 11 -0.21 2.63 -13.67
C SER A 11 -1.41 3.51 -13.29
N SER A 12 -1.55 4.67 -13.93
CA SER A 12 -2.72 5.54 -13.74
C SER A 12 -4.03 4.86 -14.14
N LEU A 13 -3.99 3.92 -15.11
CA LEU A 13 -5.16 3.15 -15.51
C LEU A 13 -5.61 2.20 -14.39
N GLU A 14 -4.70 1.42 -13.83
CA GLU A 14 -5.00 0.49 -12.73
C GLU A 14 -5.52 1.23 -11.50
N LEU A 15 -4.90 2.37 -11.16
CA LEU A 15 -5.35 3.20 -10.06
C LEU A 15 -6.76 3.78 -10.27
N ASN A 16 -7.10 4.16 -11.51
CA ASN A 16 -8.44 4.66 -11.84
C ASN A 16 -9.49 3.55 -11.82
N LEU A 17 -9.18 2.36 -12.35
CA LEU A 17 -10.06 1.21 -12.26
C LEU A 17 -10.35 0.84 -10.80
N LEU A 18 -9.33 0.85 -9.94
CA LEU A 18 -9.50 0.64 -8.51
C LEU A 18 -10.43 1.69 -7.86
N ARG A 19 -10.28 2.97 -8.22
CA ARG A 19 -11.19 4.02 -7.73
C ARG A 19 -12.63 3.77 -8.16
N ASP A 20 -12.84 3.38 -9.42
CA ASP A 20 -14.17 3.08 -9.95
C ASP A 20 -14.80 1.88 -9.24
N GLU A 21 -14.03 0.84 -8.94
CA GLU A 21 -14.48 -0.33 -8.16
C GLU A 21 -14.87 0.04 -6.73
N LEU A 22 -14.08 0.90 -6.07
CA LEU A 22 -14.36 1.35 -4.71
C LEU A 22 -15.62 2.23 -4.62
N GLU A 23 -15.89 3.04 -5.65
CA GLU A 23 -17.11 3.86 -5.72
C GLU A 23 -18.38 3.01 -5.90
N GLN A 24 -18.26 1.80 -6.45
CA GLN A 24 -19.38 0.87 -6.61
C GLN A 24 -19.71 0.08 -5.33
N LEU A 25 -18.90 0.18 -4.28
CA LEU A 25 -19.15 -0.52 -3.03
C LEU A 25 -20.43 0.01 -2.36
N ASN A 26 -21.25 -0.90 -1.84
CA ASN A 26 -22.44 -0.55 -1.06
C ASN A 26 -22.06 -0.14 0.38
N ILE A 27 -21.33 0.97 0.49
CA ILE A 27 -20.90 1.55 1.76
C ILE A 27 -21.40 2.99 1.84
N ILE A 28 -21.67 3.44 3.07
CA ILE A 28 -22.19 4.79 3.32
C ILE A 28 -21.09 5.87 3.26
N TYR A 29 -19.82 5.46 3.17
CA TYR A 29 -18.66 6.35 3.19
C TYR A 29 -17.98 6.38 1.83
N LYS A 30 -17.56 7.57 1.42
CA LYS A 30 -16.65 7.73 0.29
C LYS A 30 -15.24 7.27 0.67
N ILE A 31 -14.60 6.53 -0.22
CA ILE A 31 -13.20 6.17 -0.14
C ILE A 31 -12.42 7.07 -1.09
N ASP A 32 -11.45 7.81 -0.58
CA ASP A 32 -10.44 8.51 -1.38
C ASP A 32 -9.17 7.68 -1.41
N VAL A 33 -8.56 7.58 -2.60
CA VAL A 33 -7.38 6.76 -2.83
C VAL A 33 -6.31 7.59 -3.50
N VAL A 34 -5.14 7.61 -2.87
CA VAL A 34 -3.96 8.29 -3.39
C VAL A 34 -2.82 7.31 -3.60
N ASP A 35 -2.10 7.48 -4.69
CA ASP A 35 -0.82 6.80 -4.91
C ASP A 35 0.25 7.59 -4.18
N PHE A 36 0.84 6.96 -3.15
CA PHE A 36 1.80 7.60 -2.28
C PHE A 36 3.05 8.10 -3.03
N TYR A 37 3.50 7.36 -4.05
CA TYR A 37 4.72 7.71 -4.79
C TYR A 37 4.54 8.91 -5.70
N ASN A 38 3.30 9.27 -6.04
CA ASN A 38 2.96 10.42 -6.87
C ASN A 38 2.55 11.67 -6.07
N ILE A 39 2.62 11.64 -4.74
CA ILE A 39 2.31 12.80 -3.88
C ILE A 39 3.51 13.76 -3.86
N ASN A 40 3.28 15.00 -4.31
CA ASN A 40 4.30 16.06 -4.26
C ASN A 40 4.22 16.94 -2.99
N LYS A 41 3.12 16.86 -2.24
CA LYS A 41 2.89 17.70 -1.06
C LYS A 41 3.52 17.05 0.18
N GLN A 42 4.64 17.59 0.64
CA GLN A 42 5.42 17.04 1.77
C GLN A 42 4.59 16.88 3.06
N GLY A 43 3.80 17.88 3.44
CA GLY A 43 2.96 17.75 4.65
C GLY A 43 1.92 16.61 4.57
N LEU A 44 1.47 16.23 3.37
CA LEU A 44 0.59 15.06 3.23
C LEU A 44 1.38 13.75 3.41
N ILE A 45 2.59 13.69 2.87
CA ILE A 45 3.50 12.55 3.02
C ILE A 45 3.84 12.32 4.50
N GLU A 46 4.16 13.39 5.23
CA GLU A 46 4.47 13.35 6.67
C GLU A 46 3.26 12.86 7.47
N ASN A 47 2.08 13.45 7.26
CA ASN A 47 0.86 13.03 7.93
C ASN A 47 0.52 11.54 7.70
N ILE A 48 0.68 11.05 6.46
CA ILE A 48 0.44 9.63 6.15
C ILE A 48 1.43 8.73 6.92
N LYS A 49 2.71 9.13 7.01
CA LYS A 49 3.73 8.35 7.73
C LYS A 49 3.55 8.37 9.24
N GLU A 50 3.13 9.49 9.81
CA GLU A 50 3.00 9.67 11.27
C GLU A 50 1.69 9.10 11.81
N GLU A 51 0.57 9.31 11.11
CA GLU A 51 -0.77 8.97 11.59
C GLU A 51 -1.39 7.77 10.88
N GLY A 52 -0.83 7.36 9.73
CA GLY A 52 -1.33 6.26 8.92
C GLY A 52 -1.29 4.91 9.65
N LYS A 53 -2.22 4.03 9.30
CA LYS A 53 -2.27 2.65 9.81
C LYS A 53 -2.21 1.67 8.64
N ILE A 54 -1.32 0.68 8.77
CA ILE A 54 -1.22 -0.41 7.80
C ILE A 54 -2.45 -1.31 7.97
N ILE A 55 -3.28 -1.38 6.92
CA ILE A 55 -4.47 -2.25 6.88
C ILE A 55 -4.25 -3.49 6.01
N TYR A 56 -3.25 -3.45 5.13
CA TYR A 56 -2.84 -4.55 4.27
C TYR A 56 -1.38 -4.38 3.91
N GLU A 57 -0.62 -5.47 4.01
CA GLU A 57 0.75 -5.54 3.55
C GLU A 57 0.88 -6.86 2.79
N LYS A 58 1.39 -6.80 1.55
CA LYS A 58 1.64 -8.02 0.77
C LYS A 58 2.78 -8.75 1.45
N ALA A 59 2.52 -9.97 1.92
CA ALA A 59 3.55 -10.82 2.48
C ALA A 59 4.69 -11.00 1.46
N ASP A 60 5.89 -10.53 1.82
CA ASP A 60 7.08 -10.82 1.04
C ASP A 60 7.57 -12.23 1.43
N TYR A 61 7.18 -13.22 0.62
CA TYR A 61 7.64 -14.60 0.79
C TYR A 61 9.15 -14.76 0.53
N ARG A 62 9.83 -13.75 -0.04
CA ARG A 62 11.28 -13.80 -0.30
C ARG A 62 12.08 -13.49 0.96
N SER A 63 11.59 -12.64 1.85
CA SER A 63 12.26 -12.32 3.13
C SER A 63 12.32 -13.54 4.05
N GLN A 64 11.32 -14.42 3.98
CA GLN A 64 11.24 -15.63 4.80
C GLN A 64 12.24 -16.73 4.38
N ILE A 65 12.69 -16.76 3.12
CA ILE A 65 13.63 -17.79 2.66
C ILE A 65 15.06 -17.52 3.15
N THR A 66 15.45 -16.24 3.30
CA THR A 66 16.78 -15.86 3.79
C THR A 66 16.99 -16.30 5.25
N ASP A 67 15.96 -16.19 6.09
CA ASP A 67 16.03 -16.59 7.50
C ASP A 67 16.23 -18.10 7.69
N TYR A 68 15.82 -18.93 6.72
CA TYR A 68 16.04 -20.37 6.77
C TYR A 68 17.44 -20.78 6.27
N SER A 69 18.02 -20.11 5.27
CA SER A 69 19.35 -20.46 4.77
C SER A 69 20.47 -20.22 5.78
N ASP A 70 20.29 -19.25 6.68
CA ASP A 70 21.27 -18.94 7.72
C ASP A 70 21.25 -19.95 8.87
N GLN A 71 20.19 -20.76 9.01
CA GLN A 71 20.07 -21.80 10.05
C GLN A 71 20.63 -23.17 9.64
N VAL A 72 20.83 -23.43 8.35
CA VAL A 72 21.34 -24.72 7.86
C VAL A 72 22.88 -24.73 7.78
N SER A 73 23.53 -23.58 7.91
CA SER A 73 24.99 -23.44 7.80
C SER A 73 25.76 -23.73 9.11
N GLU A 74 25.06 -24.04 10.22
CA GLU A 74 25.66 -24.36 11.53
C GLU A 74 25.55 -25.85 11.93
N ASN A 75 25.41 -26.79 10.98
CA ASN A 75 25.53 -28.24 11.26
C ASN A 75 26.59 -28.93 10.40
#